data_AF-A0A381QQ14-F1
#
_entry.id   AF-A0A381QQ14-F1
#
_cell.length_a   1.000
_cell.length_b   1.000
_cell.length_c   1.000
_cell.angle_alpha   90.00
_cell.angle_beta   90.00
_cell.angle_gamma   90.00
#
_symmetry.space_group_name_H-M   'P 1'
#
loop_
_entity.id
_entity.type
_entity.pdbx_description
1 polymer ?
#
loop_
_entity_poly.entity_id
_entity_poly.type
_entity_poly.pdbx_seq_one_letter_code
_entity_poly.pdbx_strand_id
1 'polypeptide(L)'
;MSKQDYAQKCKLFFIFIFEMYKILTSSLLVVLVPQKCNDGERMCSFSENFENLDPYNSFALYYNFFTSICFFLYYLVEIYRERLFIRLLDVDKDLSEEDYDEEMEEYPRINNRVKETNELFYYINIFLIGILISNIIVSLFVISRFYLNDLTIFISISNTMLIADKQFKSFFVARKSYKENKAYSMYMTKMITYNTVDHDIKVKRARKKRKRQRRIERELREEEEF
;
A
#
# COMPACT_ATOMS: atom_id res chain seq x y z
N MET A 1 -4.78 -23.13 -10.30
CA MET A 1 -4.17 -21.79 -10.52
C MET A 1 -4.33 -21.50 -11.99
N SER A 2 -5.15 -20.52 -12.35
CA SER A 2 -5.48 -20.21 -13.73
C SER A 2 -4.30 -19.50 -14.41
N LYS A 3 -4.21 -19.54 -15.75
CA LYS A 3 -3.21 -18.74 -16.50
C LYS A 3 -3.35 -17.23 -16.23
N GLN A 4 -4.56 -16.78 -15.89
CA GLN A 4 -4.87 -15.40 -15.54
C GLN A 4 -4.17 -14.97 -14.24
N ASP A 5 -4.11 -15.86 -13.24
CA ASP A 5 -3.44 -15.61 -11.95
C ASP A 5 -1.93 -15.40 -12.12
N TYR A 6 -1.30 -16.12 -13.07
CA TYR A 6 0.14 -15.99 -13.35
C TYR A 6 0.47 -14.66 -14.04
N ALA A 7 -0.31 -14.26 -15.04
CA ALA A 7 -0.14 -12.99 -15.74
C ALA A 7 -0.35 -11.78 -14.79
N GLN A 8 -1.35 -11.87 -13.90
CA GLN A 8 -1.59 -10.84 -12.88
C GLN A 8 -0.44 -10.75 -11.87
N LYS A 9 0.13 -11.87 -11.42
CA LYS A 9 1.31 -11.88 -10.54
C LYS A 9 2.54 -11.24 -11.18
N CYS A 10 2.81 -11.53 -12.45
CA CYS A 10 3.91 -10.89 -13.18
C CYS A 10 3.69 -9.37 -13.31
N LYS A 11 2.47 -8.93 -13.65
CA LYS A 11 2.14 -7.51 -13.73
C LYS A 11 2.32 -6.81 -12.38
N LEU A 12 1.87 -7.44 -11.29
CA LEU A 12 2.03 -6.93 -9.93
C LEU A 12 3.51 -6.80 -9.54
N PHE A 13 4.34 -7.75 -9.94
CA PHE A 13 5.78 -7.72 -9.70
C PHE A 13 6.48 -6.54 -10.42
N PHE A 14 6.15 -6.29 -11.69
CA PHE A 14 6.71 -5.13 -12.40
C PHE A 14 6.24 -3.80 -11.81
N ILE A 15 4.96 -3.70 -11.43
CA ILE A 15 4.44 -2.53 -10.72
C ILE A 15 5.22 -2.34 -9.41
N PHE A 16 5.48 -3.41 -8.66
CA PHE A 16 6.26 -3.35 -7.42
C PHE A 16 7.67 -2.78 -7.63
N ILE A 17 8.40 -3.24 -8.63
CA ILE A 17 9.75 -2.71 -8.92
C ILE A 17 9.68 -1.20 -9.22
N PHE A 18 8.69 -0.78 -10.02
CA PHE A 18 8.53 0.62 -10.37
C PHE A 18 8.16 1.49 -9.15
N GLU A 19 7.30 0.99 -8.28
CA GLU A 19 6.94 1.68 -7.03
C GLU A 19 8.13 1.75 -6.05
N MET A 20 8.95 0.70 -5.97
CA MET A 20 10.18 0.69 -5.18
C MET A 20 11.19 1.73 -5.68
N TYR A 21 11.35 1.87 -7.00
CA TYR A 21 12.20 2.90 -7.59
C TYR A 21 11.78 4.31 -7.16
N LYS A 22 10.49 4.65 -7.23
CA LYS A 22 9.97 5.96 -6.80
C LYS A 22 10.23 6.24 -5.32
N ILE A 23 10.11 5.22 -4.48
CA ILE A 23 10.38 5.35 -3.04
C ILE A 23 11.85 5.67 -2.82
N LEU A 24 12.76 4.91 -3.43
CA LEU A 24 14.20 5.11 -3.26
C LEU A 24 14.62 6.50 -3.76
N THR A 25 14.16 6.92 -4.94
CA THR A 25 14.54 8.21 -5.52
C THR A 25 14.06 9.42 -4.73
N SER A 26 12.95 9.27 -4.02
CA SER A 26 12.32 10.37 -3.29
C SER A 26 12.59 10.39 -1.78
N SER A 27 12.92 9.25 -1.20
CA SER A 27 13.31 9.17 0.21
C SER A 27 14.78 9.51 0.42
N LEU A 28 15.65 9.19 -0.55
CA LEU A 28 17.11 9.42 -0.50
C LEU A 28 17.54 10.69 -1.26
N LEU A 29 16.82 11.80 -1.05
CA LEU A 29 17.08 13.07 -1.74
C LEU A 29 18.50 13.58 -1.51
N VAL A 30 19.02 13.51 -0.28
CA VAL A 30 20.38 13.98 0.04
C VAL A 30 21.45 13.17 -0.68
N VAL A 31 21.19 11.89 -0.94
CA VAL A 31 22.14 10.99 -1.61
C VAL A 31 22.09 11.14 -3.13
N LEU A 32 20.89 11.25 -3.70
CA LEU A 32 20.66 11.15 -5.15
C LEU A 32 20.61 12.51 -5.86
N VAL A 33 20.36 13.60 -5.13
CA VAL A 33 20.40 14.94 -5.69
C VAL A 33 21.87 15.39 -5.75
N PRO A 34 22.34 15.90 -6.90
CA PRO A 34 23.71 16.39 -7.02
C PRO A 34 23.93 17.59 -6.10
N GLN A 35 25.03 17.59 -5.35
CA GLN A 35 25.41 18.66 -4.43
C GLN A 35 26.77 19.22 -4.78
N LYS A 36 27.01 20.47 -4.35
CA LYS A 36 28.30 21.16 -4.50
C LYS A 36 29.27 20.72 -3.40
N CYS A 37 30.49 20.36 -3.80
CA CYS A 37 31.57 20.03 -2.88
C CYS A 37 32.34 21.28 -2.40
N ASN A 38 32.99 21.18 -1.23
CA ASN A 38 33.71 22.29 -0.57
C ASN A 38 34.82 22.91 -1.43
N ASP A 39 35.38 22.15 -2.38
CA ASP A 39 36.46 22.62 -3.27
C ASP A 39 35.99 23.54 -4.40
N GLY A 40 34.68 23.79 -4.53
CA GLY A 40 34.10 24.70 -5.51
C GLY A 40 34.01 24.09 -6.92
N GLU A 41 32.84 24.27 -7.55
CA GLU A 41 32.50 23.91 -8.95
C GLU A 41 32.32 22.42 -9.30
N ARG A 42 32.90 21.47 -8.55
CA ARG A 42 32.68 20.03 -8.82
C ARG A 42 31.43 19.47 -8.14
N MET A 43 30.77 18.54 -8.82
CA MET A 43 29.74 17.68 -8.23
C MET A 43 30.41 16.70 -7.26
N CYS A 44 29.84 16.52 -6.07
CA CYS A 44 30.30 15.50 -5.14
C CYS A 44 30.03 14.09 -5.68
N SER A 45 31.00 13.18 -5.52
CA SER A 45 30.78 11.74 -5.68
C SER A 45 29.82 11.22 -4.61
N PHE A 46 29.17 10.08 -4.87
CA PHE A 46 28.34 9.40 -3.87
C PHE A 46 29.09 9.19 -2.56
N SER A 47 30.35 8.77 -2.59
CA SER A 47 31.17 8.56 -1.38
C SER A 47 31.43 9.85 -0.60
N GLU A 48 31.60 10.97 -1.30
CA GLU A 48 31.92 12.26 -0.69
C GLU A 48 30.71 12.88 0.02
N ASN A 49 29.48 12.57 -0.44
CA ASN A 49 28.25 12.89 0.27
C ASN A 49 28.16 12.18 1.63
N PHE A 50 28.88 11.07 1.83
CA PHE A 50 28.97 10.32 3.10
C PHE A 50 30.19 10.68 3.95
N GLU A 51 31.21 11.37 3.44
CA GLU A 51 32.45 11.62 4.21
C GLU A 51 32.53 13.03 4.81
N ASN A 52 31.96 14.04 4.16
CA ASN A 52 31.92 15.43 4.66
C ASN A 52 30.64 15.70 5.48
N LEU A 53 30.48 14.96 6.56
CA LEU A 53 29.27 14.93 7.37
C LEU A 53 29.24 16.06 8.42
N ASP A 54 28.83 17.26 8.01
CA ASP A 54 28.26 18.26 8.93
C ASP A 54 27.11 17.59 9.75
N PRO A 55 26.89 17.92 11.04
CA PRO A 55 25.83 17.27 11.83
C PRO A 55 24.45 17.34 11.18
N TYR A 56 24.18 18.40 10.42
CA TYR A 56 22.95 18.56 9.65
C TYR A 56 22.85 17.56 8.47
N ASN A 57 23.95 17.33 7.76
CA ASN A 57 23.99 16.37 6.65
C ASN A 57 23.84 14.93 7.17
N SER A 58 24.51 14.61 8.28
CA SER A 58 24.35 13.32 8.98
C SER A 58 22.91 13.05 9.35
N PHE A 59 22.27 14.03 10.02
CA PHE A 59 20.88 13.89 10.44
C PHE A 59 19.94 13.67 9.25
N ALA A 60 20.10 14.46 8.19
CA ALA A 60 19.27 14.34 7.00
C ALA A 60 19.44 12.99 6.30
N LEU A 61 20.67 12.47 6.24
CA LEU A 61 20.97 11.14 5.72
C LEU A 61 20.26 10.05 6.52
N TYR A 62 20.37 10.06 7.86
CA TYR A 62 19.65 9.11 8.72
C TYR A 62 18.13 9.22 8.53
N TYR A 63 17.61 10.44 8.41
CA TYR A 63 16.18 10.69 8.22
C TYR A 63 15.67 10.20 6.85
N ASN A 64 16.49 10.33 5.80
CA ASN A 64 16.24 9.78 4.47
C ASN A 64 16.11 8.25 4.53
N PHE A 65 17.07 7.55 5.13
CA PHE A 65 17.00 6.08 5.28
C PHE A 65 15.82 5.63 6.16
N PHE A 66 15.55 6.34 7.25
CA PHE A 66 14.38 6.08 8.09
C PHE A 66 13.09 6.18 7.27
N THR A 67 12.96 7.24 6.47
CA THR A 67 11.82 7.43 5.57
C THR A 67 11.71 6.29 4.55
N SER A 68 12.83 5.87 3.94
CA SER A 68 12.85 4.73 3.00
C SER A 68 12.34 3.45 3.65
N ILE A 69 12.77 3.15 4.88
CA ILE A 69 12.35 1.96 5.63
C ILE A 69 10.85 2.02 5.94
N CYS A 70 10.33 3.16 6.38
CA CYS A 70 8.90 3.36 6.61
C CYS A 70 8.07 3.08 5.35
N PHE A 71 8.50 3.59 4.19
CA PHE A 71 7.84 3.33 2.92
C PHE A 71 7.96 1.86 2.46
N PHE A 72 9.08 1.20 2.76
CA PHE A 72 9.25 -0.22 2.48
C PHE A 72 8.29 -1.08 3.31
N LEU A 73 8.20 -0.83 4.62
CA LEU A 73 7.27 -1.52 5.51
C LEU A 73 5.81 -1.29 5.10
N TYR A 74 5.48 -0.06 4.72
CA TYR A 74 4.18 0.28 4.16
C TYR A 74 3.83 -0.57 2.94
N TYR A 75 4.79 -0.79 2.03
CA TYR A 75 4.55 -1.60 0.85
C TYR A 75 4.23 -3.06 1.21
N LEU A 76 4.86 -3.60 2.25
CA LEU A 76 4.51 -4.94 2.76
C LEU A 76 3.07 -4.99 3.29
N VAL A 77 2.63 -3.94 3.99
CA VAL A 77 1.23 -3.81 4.45
C VAL A 77 0.27 -3.72 3.26
N GLU A 78 0.62 -2.96 2.21
CA GLU A 78 -0.18 -2.84 1.00
C GLU A 78 -0.34 -4.18 0.27
N ILE A 79 0.74 -4.94 0.09
CA ILE A 79 0.69 -6.30 -0.48
C ILE A 79 -0.15 -7.23 0.40
N TYR A 80 0.03 -7.18 1.72
CA TYR A 80 -0.73 -8.02 2.65
C TYR A 80 -2.23 -7.73 2.55
N ARG A 81 -2.63 -6.45 2.49
CA ARG A 81 -4.02 -6.02 2.29
C ARG A 81 -4.58 -6.57 0.99
N GLU A 82 -3.87 -6.41 -0.13
CA GLU A 82 -4.36 -6.89 -1.43
C GLU A 82 -4.54 -8.42 -1.43
N ARG A 83 -3.57 -9.16 -0.87
CA ARG A 83 -3.67 -10.63 -0.73
C ARG A 83 -4.82 -11.05 0.18
N LEU A 84 -5.13 -10.25 1.20
CA LEU A 84 -6.27 -10.50 2.08
C LEU A 84 -7.58 -10.34 1.32
N PHE A 85 -7.73 -9.25 0.56
CA PHE A 85 -8.94 -8.98 -0.22
C PHE A 85 -9.17 -10.05 -1.29
N ILE A 86 -8.12 -10.41 -2.05
CA ILE A 86 -8.21 -11.48 -3.06
C ILE A 86 -8.63 -12.83 -2.47
N ARG A 87 -8.31 -13.13 -1.20
CA ARG A 87 -8.69 -14.40 -0.55
C ARG A 87 -10.10 -14.38 0.04
N LEU A 88 -10.62 -13.20 0.35
CA LEU A 88 -11.89 -13.05 1.05
C LEU A 88 -13.02 -12.68 0.10
N LEU A 89 -12.69 -12.00 -0.99
CA LEU A 89 -13.64 -11.34 -1.86
C LEU A 89 -13.28 -11.60 -3.32
N ASP A 90 -14.32 -11.72 -4.13
CA ASP A 90 -14.26 -11.82 -5.59
C ASP A 90 -14.84 -10.55 -6.22
N VAL A 91 -14.52 -10.37 -7.50
CA VAL A 91 -15.09 -9.31 -8.34
C VAL A 91 -16.09 -9.96 -9.29
N ASP A 92 -17.37 -9.71 -9.04
CA ASP A 92 -18.46 -9.99 -9.96
C ASP A 92 -18.73 -8.72 -10.81
N LYS A 93 -18.96 -8.88 -12.11
CA LYS A 93 -19.28 -7.72 -12.97
C LYS A 93 -20.78 -7.47 -13.09
N ASP A 94 -21.58 -8.42 -12.65
CA ASP A 94 -23.04 -8.41 -12.81
C ASP A 94 -23.75 -7.91 -11.55
N LEU A 95 -23.04 -7.77 -10.43
CA LEU A 95 -23.53 -7.22 -9.16
C LEU A 95 -23.22 -5.73 -9.01
N SER A 96 -24.22 -4.96 -8.57
CA SER A 96 -24.09 -3.53 -8.29
C SER A 96 -23.36 -3.27 -6.97
N GLU A 97 -22.96 -2.03 -6.72
CA GLU A 97 -22.35 -1.65 -5.45
C GLU A 97 -23.32 -1.68 -4.25
N GLU A 98 -24.63 -1.70 -4.49
CA GLU A 98 -25.66 -1.78 -3.44
C GLU A 98 -25.83 -3.21 -2.91
N ASP A 99 -25.62 -4.20 -3.78
CA ASP A 99 -25.67 -5.63 -3.43
C ASP A 99 -24.53 -6.04 -2.46
N TYR A 100 -23.44 -5.26 -2.43
CA TYR A 100 -22.29 -5.51 -1.54
C TYR A 100 -22.67 -5.41 -0.07
N ASP A 101 -23.44 -4.39 0.29
CA ASP A 101 -23.77 -4.13 1.70
C ASP A 101 -24.68 -5.24 2.24
N GLU A 102 -25.65 -5.70 1.44
CA GLU A 102 -26.53 -6.84 1.78
C GLU A 102 -25.73 -8.15 1.90
N GLU A 103 -24.77 -8.40 1.00
CA GLU A 103 -23.93 -9.59 1.10
C GLU A 103 -23.01 -9.55 2.33
N MET A 104 -22.48 -8.38 2.69
CA MET A 104 -21.63 -8.21 3.87
C MET A 104 -22.38 -8.39 5.19
N GLU A 105 -23.70 -8.13 5.24
CA GLU A 105 -24.55 -8.45 6.40
C GLU A 105 -24.61 -9.96 6.66
N GLU A 106 -24.60 -10.81 5.63
CA GLU A 106 -24.59 -12.27 5.82
C GLU A 106 -23.24 -12.76 6.42
N TYR A 107 -22.16 -12.00 6.25
CA TYR A 107 -20.78 -12.35 6.65
C TYR A 107 -20.12 -11.30 7.57
N PRO A 108 -20.64 -11.07 8.79
CA PRO A 108 -20.15 -9.99 9.67
C PRO A 108 -18.68 -10.14 10.08
N ARG A 109 -18.17 -11.38 10.15
CA ARG A 109 -16.74 -11.63 10.44
C ARG A 109 -15.80 -11.17 9.32
N ILE A 110 -16.25 -11.25 8.07
CA ILE A 110 -15.47 -10.80 6.91
C ILE A 110 -15.54 -9.27 6.86
N ASN A 111 -16.74 -8.71 7.03
CA ASN A 111 -16.95 -7.26 7.04
C ASN A 111 -16.09 -6.55 8.12
N ASN A 112 -16.10 -7.03 9.36
CA ASN A 112 -15.27 -6.47 10.43
C ASN A 112 -13.77 -6.52 10.09
N ARG A 113 -13.30 -7.61 9.49
CA ARG A 113 -11.89 -7.77 9.12
C ARG A 113 -11.49 -6.82 7.98
N VAL A 114 -12.37 -6.58 7.02
CA VAL A 114 -12.17 -5.58 5.95
C VAL A 114 -12.11 -4.19 6.56
N LYS A 115 -13.04 -3.85 7.44
CA LYS A 115 -13.09 -2.57 8.15
C LYS A 115 -11.80 -2.31 8.94
N GLU A 116 -11.42 -3.21 9.85
CA GLU A 116 -10.17 -3.10 10.63
C GLU A 116 -8.94 -2.89 9.74
N THR A 117 -8.88 -3.60 8.61
CA THR A 117 -7.77 -3.48 7.65
C THR A 117 -7.78 -2.12 6.94
N ASN A 118 -8.95 -1.60 6.56
CA ASN A 118 -9.10 -0.30 5.94
C ASN A 118 -8.77 0.86 6.90
N GLU A 119 -9.20 0.77 8.15
CA GLU A 119 -8.89 1.74 9.20
C GLU A 119 -7.38 1.83 9.44
N LEU A 120 -6.73 0.68 9.65
CA LEU A 120 -5.27 0.61 9.82
C LEU A 120 -4.53 1.19 8.60
N PHE A 121 -4.96 0.82 7.39
CA PHE A 121 -4.34 1.30 6.15
C PHE A 121 -4.47 2.82 5.96
N TYR A 122 -5.60 3.41 6.39
CA TYR A 122 -5.83 4.85 6.34
C TYR A 122 -4.91 5.62 7.28
N TYR A 123 -4.79 5.20 8.55
CA TYR A 123 -3.90 5.87 9.51
C TYR A 123 -2.42 5.75 9.14
N ILE A 124 -1.99 4.59 8.63
CA ILE A 124 -0.63 4.43 8.11
C ILE A 124 -0.36 5.39 6.94
N ASN A 125 -1.33 5.57 6.03
CA ASN A 125 -1.19 6.51 4.92
C ASN A 125 -1.05 7.97 5.38
N ILE A 126 -1.81 8.40 6.38
CA ILE A 126 -1.68 9.75 6.97
C ILE A 126 -0.29 9.92 7.59
N PHE A 127 0.16 8.93 8.37
CA PHE A 127 1.48 8.94 9.00
C PHE A 127 2.60 9.07 7.96
N LEU A 128 2.53 8.34 6.86
CA LEU A 128 3.54 8.40 5.79
C LEU A 128 3.54 9.72 5.03
N ILE A 129 2.38 10.36 4.84
CA ILE A 129 2.32 11.71 4.28
C ILE A 129 3.09 12.67 5.19
N GLY A 130 2.91 12.57 6.51
CA GLY A 130 3.64 13.36 7.50
C GLY A 130 5.15 13.14 7.41
N ILE A 131 5.59 11.88 7.42
CA ILE A 131 7.02 11.53 7.27
C ILE A 131 7.57 12.06 5.96
N LEU A 132 6.88 11.87 4.84
CA LEU A 132 7.34 12.31 3.53
C LEU A 132 7.55 13.83 3.50
N ILE A 133 6.58 14.61 3.98
CA ILE A 133 6.68 16.07 4.03
C ILE A 133 7.88 16.49 4.87
N SER A 134 8.04 15.90 6.07
CA SER A 134 9.19 16.20 6.92
C SER A 134 10.52 15.82 6.26
N ASN A 135 10.58 14.72 5.52
CA ASN A 135 11.78 14.26 4.82
C ASN A 135 12.18 15.23 3.70
N ILE A 136 11.19 15.73 2.95
CA ILE A 136 11.39 16.75 1.93
C ILE A 136 11.92 18.03 2.56
N ILE A 137 11.34 18.49 3.68
CA ILE A 137 11.79 19.72 4.37
C ILE A 137 13.24 19.60 4.83
N VAL A 138 13.57 18.51 5.54
CA VAL A 138 14.94 18.25 6.04
C VAL A 138 15.93 18.15 4.88
N SER A 139 15.56 17.46 3.80
CA SER A 139 16.42 17.30 2.62
C SER A 139 16.63 18.63 1.88
N LEU A 140 15.56 19.41 1.67
CA LEU A 140 15.65 20.72 1.02
C LEU A 140 16.50 21.70 1.84
N PHE A 141 16.42 21.65 3.17
CA PHE A 141 17.27 22.45 4.04
C PHE A 141 18.77 22.16 3.81
N VAL A 142 19.17 20.90 3.69
CA VAL A 142 20.56 20.54 3.38
C VAL A 142 20.92 20.92 1.93
N ILE A 143 20.07 20.59 0.97
CA ILE A 143 20.30 20.86 -0.46
C ILE A 143 20.48 22.36 -0.73
N SER A 144 19.69 23.22 -0.07
CA SER A 144 19.80 24.68 -0.22
C SER A 144 21.15 25.25 0.24
N ARG A 145 21.82 24.58 1.20
CA ARG A 145 23.15 24.99 1.67
C ARG A 145 24.26 24.58 0.70
N PHE A 146 24.08 23.44 0.01
CA PHE A 146 25.04 22.87 -0.94
C PHE A 146 24.55 22.97 -2.39
N TYR A 147 23.77 24.01 -2.69
CA TYR A 147 23.19 24.23 -4.01
C TYR A 147 24.28 24.33 -5.08
N LEU A 148 24.21 23.47 -6.10
CA LEU A 148 25.17 23.46 -7.21
C LEU A 148 24.69 24.33 -8.37
N ASN A 149 23.54 24.00 -8.94
CA ASN A 149 22.97 24.61 -10.14
C ASN A 149 21.51 24.15 -10.34
N ASP A 150 20.85 24.64 -11.40
CA ASP A 150 19.44 24.38 -11.68
C ASP A 150 19.10 22.88 -11.77
N LEU A 151 20.06 22.04 -12.16
CA LEU A 151 19.93 20.58 -12.18
C LEU A 151 19.54 20.02 -10.80
N THR A 152 20.08 20.61 -9.73
CA THR A 152 19.78 20.24 -8.33
C THR A 152 18.29 20.42 -8.03
N ILE A 153 17.73 21.56 -8.44
CA ILE A 153 16.30 21.87 -8.24
C ILE A 153 15.44 20.95 -9.10
N PHE A 154 15.75 20.81 -10.38
CA PHE A 154 14.96 19.98 -11.29
C PHE A 154 14.88 18.52 -10.81
N ILE A 155 16.03 17.92 -10.45
CA ILE A 155 16.06 16.53 -9.94
C ILE A 155 15.27 16.41 -8.64
N SER A 156 15.44 17.36 -7.70
CA SER A 156 14.71 17.36 -6.44
C SER A 156 13.20 17.42 -6.64
N ILE A 157 12.72 18.29 -7.53
CA ILE A 157 11.31 18.44 -7.87
C ILE A 157 10.79 17.17 -8.56
N SER A 158 11.49 16.65 -9.57
CA SER A 158 11.07 15.45 -10.30
C SER A 158 10.95 14.23 -9.37
N ASN A 159 11.94 14.01 -8.50
CA ASN A 159 11.91 12.90 -7.54
C ASN A 159 10.77 13.06 -6.52
N THR A 160 10.49 14.29 -6.08
CA THR A 160 9.38 14.58 -5.17
C THR A 160 8.02 14.38 -5.84
N MET A 161 7.86 14.78 -7.10
CA MET A 161 6.60 14.59 -7.84
C MET A 161 6.25 13.11 -8.05
N LEU A 162 7.25 12.26 -8.35
CA LEU A 162 7.03 10.84 -8.59
C LEU A 162 6.40 10.13 -7.38
N ILE A 163 6.90 10.40 -6.16
CA ILE A 163 6.32 9.81 -4.95
C ILE A 163 5.00 10.49 -4.58
N ALA A 164 4.83 11.78 -4.88
CA ALA A 164 3.62 12.52 -4.56
C ALA A 164 2.42 11.95 -5.33
N ASP A 165 2.58 11.63 -6.62
CA ASP A 165 1.53 10.98 -7.42
C ASP A 165 1.14 9.61 -6.84
N LYS A 166 2.13 8.79 -6.48
CA LYS A 166 1.92 7.51 -5.81
C LYS A 166 1.14 7.69 -4.51
N GLN A 167 1.60 8.59 -3.65
CA GLN A 167 1.04 8.81 -2.32
C GLN A 167 -0.37 9.42 -2.40
N PHE A 168 -0.62 10.28 -3.38
CA PHE A 168 -1.95 10.83 -3.65
C PHE A 168 -2.95 9.73 -4.02
N LYS A 169 -2.60 8.85 -4.97
CA LYS A 169 -3.43 7.70 -5.36
C LYS A 169 -3.71 6.80 -4.16
N SER A 170 -2.67 6.53 -3.38
CA SER A 170 -2.77 5.73 -2.17
C SER A 170 -3.72 6.30 -1.13
N PHE A 171 -3.55 7.58 -0.82
CA PHE A 171 -4.41 8.27 0.12
C PHE A 171 -5.85 8.36 -0.38
N PHE A 172 -6.07 8.60 -1.68
CA PHE A 172 -7.40 8.63 -2.27
C PHE A 172 -8.12 7.30 -2.08
N VAL A 173 -7.46 6.19 -2.43
CA VAL A 173 -8.01 4.84 -2.24
C VAL A 173 -8.23 4.54 -0.76
N ALA A 174 -7.28 4.86 0.12
CA ALA A 174 -7.39 4.64 1.56
C ALA A 174 -8.60 5.40 2.15
N ARG A 175 -8.73 6.68 1.80
CA ARG A 175 -9.83 7.54 2.27
C ARG A 175 -11.18 7.06 1.76
N LYS A 176 -11.27 6.66 0.49
CA LYS A 176 -12.52 6.14 -0.08
C LYS A 176 -12.92 4.81 0.59
N SER A 177 -11.97 3.88 0.72
CA SER A 177 -12.18 2.58 1.37
C SER A 177 -12.58 2.72 2.85
N TYR A 178 -12.01 3.68 3.56
CA TYR A 178 -12.36 3.99 4.95
C TYR A 178 -13.77 4.58 5.09
N LYS A 179 -14.14 5.54 4.22
CA LYS A 179 -15.44 6.21 4.30
C LYS A 179 -16.60 5.32 3.92
N GLU A 180 -16.41 4.50 2.89
CA GLU A 180 -17.48 3.68 2.32
C GLU A 180 -17.44 2.23 2.86
N ASN A 181 -16.48 1.89 3.72
CA ASN A 181 -16.23 0.53 4.23
C ASN A 181 -16.10 -0.56 3.14
N LYS A 182 -15.79 -0.15 1.90
CA LYS A 182 -15.62 -1.03 0.74
C LYS A 182 -14.15 -1.38 0.53
N ALA A 183 -13.91 -2.59 0.03
CA ALA A 183 -12.59 -3.04 -0.38
C ALA A 183 -12.29 -2.57 -1.81
N TYR A 184 -11.57 -1.46 -1.96
CA TYR A 184 -11.05 -1.01 -3.26
C TYR A 184 -9.67 -1.58 -3.54
N SER A 185 -9.47 -2.17 -4.72
CA SER A 185 -8.15 -2.62 -5.17
C SER A 185 -7.25 -1.42 -5.50
N MET A 186 -5.97 -1.54 -5.16
CA MET A 186 -4.94 -0.54 -5.48
C MET A 186 -4.31 -0.74 -6.87
N TYR A 187 -4.33 -1.99 -7.37
CA TYR A 187 -3.48 -2.44 -8.48
C TYR A 187 -4.24 -2.75 -9.76
N MET A 188 -5.57 -2.78 -9.71
CA MET A 188 -6.38 -2.91 -10.91
C MET A 188 -6.45 -1.57 -11.65
N THR A 189 -6.19 -1.61 -12.97
CA THR A 189 -6.10 -0.43 -13.86
C THR A 189 -7.38 0.41 -13.90
N LYS A 190 -8.50 -0.15 -13.44
CA LYS A 190 -9.73 0.57 -13.08
C LYS A 190 -9.95 0.31 -11.59
N MET A 191 -10.37 1.32 -10.83
CA MET A 191 -10.87 1.13 -9.47
C MET A 191 -12.09 0.23 -9.58
N ILE A 192 -11.91 -1.06 -9.30
CA ILE A 192 -12.98 -2.04 -9.25
C ILE A 192 -13.12 -2.41 -7.77
N THR A 193 -14.35 -2.33 -7.27
CA THR A 193 -14.73 -2.81 -5.96
C THR A 193 -14.71 -4.32 -5.97
N TYR A 194 -14.16 -4.92 -4.92
CA TYR A 194 -14.50 -6.29 -4.60
C TYR A 194 -15.92 -6.29 -4.06
N ASN A 195 -16.87 -6.90 -4.76
CA ASN A 195 -18.30 -6.76 -4.51
C ASN A 195 -18.98 -8.06 -4.03
N THR A 196 -18.30 -9.20 -4.05
CA THR A 196 -18.88 -10.45 -3.57
C THR A 196 -17.89 -11.26 -2.72
N VAL A 197 -18.38 -12.15 -1.85
CA VAL A 197 -17.51 -13.05 -1.06
C VAL A 197 -16.99 -14.18 -1.94
N ASP A 198 -15.71 -14.53 -1.76
CA ASP A 198 -15.03 -15.58 -2.51
C ASP A 198 -15.85 -16.90 -2.56
N HIS A 199 -15.97 -17.47 -3.76
CA HIS A 199 -16.81 -18.65 -4.01
C HIS A 199 -16.41 -19.88 -3.16
N ASP A 200 -15.13 -20.08 -2.86
CA ASP A 200 -14.67 -21.20 -2.04
C ASP A 200 -15.15 -21.06 -0.58
N ILE A 201 -15.26 -19.82 -0.10
CA ILE A 201 -15.82 -19.53 1.23
C ILE A 201 -17.30 -19.88 1.28
N LYS A 202 -18.07 -19.48 0.24
CA LYS A 202 -19.50 -19.81 0.10
C LYS A 202 -19.73 -21.32 0.12
N VAL A 203 -18.97 -22.08 -0.67
CA VAL A 203 -19.05 -23.56 -0.73
C VAL A 203 -18.73 -24.21 0.62
N LYS A 204 -17.70 -23.72 1.33
CA LYS A 204 -17.34 -24.23 2.67
C LYS A 204 -18.45 -23.99 3.69
N ARG A 205 -19.07 -22.80 3.70
CA ARG A 205 -20.20 -22.48 4.59
C ARG A 205 -21.42 -23.32 4.29
N ALA A 206 -21.77 -23.50 3.01
CA ALA A 206 -22.88 -24.36 2.59
C ALA A 206 -22.68 -25.82 3.04
N ARG A 207 -21.46 -26.36 2.88
CA ARG A 207 -21.12 -27.71 3.38
C ARG A 207 -21.25 -27.82 4.90
N LYS A 208 -20.85 -26.80 5.66
CA LYS A 208 -21.03 -26.77 7.13
C LYS A 208 -22.51 -26.70 7.52
N LYS A 209 -23.32 -25.83 6.89
CA LYS A 209 -24.77 -25.75 7.10
C LYS A 209 -25.43 -27.12 6.86
N ARG A 210 -25.16 -27.76 5.70
CA ARG A 210 -25.66 -29.11 5.38
C ARG A 210 -25.25 -30.17 6.39
N LYS A 211 -23.99 -30.16 6.86
CA LYS A 211 -23.53 -31.11 7.90
C LYS A 211 -24.24 -30.90 9.23
N ARG A 212 -24.48 -29.65 9.64
CA ARG A 212 -25.19 -29.32 10.88
C ARG A 212 -26.66 -29.75 10.79
N GLN A 213 -27.30 -29.50 9.65
CA GLN A 213 -28.70 -29.85 9.41
C GLN A 213 -28.92 -31.36 9.42
N ARG A 214 -28.03 -32.12 8.76
CA ARG A 214 -28.01 -33.59 8.85
C ARG A 214 -27.76 -34.15 10.25
N ARG A 215 -27.11 -33.38 11.13
CA ARG A 215 -26.87 -33.79 12.53
C ARG A 215 -28.13 -33.61 13.35
N ILE A 216 -28.79 -32.46 13.21
CA ILE A 216 -30.07 -32.16 13.85
C ILE A 216 -31.17 -33.13 13.37
N GLU A 217 -31.24 -33.43 12.08
CA GLU A 217 -32.17 -34.43 11.51
C GLU A 217 -31.88 -35.88 11.94
N ARG A 218 -30.70 -36.16 12.49
CA ARG A 218 -30.39 -37.47 13.10
C ARG A 218 -30.80 -37.47 14.56
N GLU A 219 -30.44 -36.42 15.30
CA GLU A 219 -30.83 -36.22 16.69
C GLU A 219 -32.37 -36.24 16.85
N LEU A 220 -33.12 -35.56 15.97
CA LEU A 220 -34.60 -35.61 15.98
C LEU A 220 -35.17 -36.99 15.64
N ARG A 221 -34.53 -37.75 14.74
CA ARG A 221 -34.97 -39.12 14.43
C ARG A 221 -34.71 -40.08 15.59
N GLU A 222 -33.58 -39.91 16.27
CA GLU A 222 -33.25 -40.68 17.47
C GLU A 222 -34.20 -40.34 18.63
N GLU A 223 -34.69 -39.10 18.74
CA GLU A 223 -35.71 -38.70 19.72
C GLU A 223 -37.12 -39.21 19.38
N GLU A 224 -37.48 -39.36 18.09
CA GLU A 224 -38.79 -39.90 17.66
C GLU A 224 -38.89 -41.43 17.77
N GLU A 225 -37.75 -42.14 17.88
CA GLU A 225 -37.67 -43.61 18.02
C GLU A 225 -37.70 -44.10 19.48
N PHE A 226 -37.74 -43.19 20.47
CA PHE A 226 -37.86 -43.47 21.92
C PHE A 226 -39.24 -43.12 22.48
#